data_AF-B7QCK5-F1
#
_entry.id   AF-B7QCK5-F1
#
_cell.length_a   1.000
_cell.length_b   1.000
_cell.length_c   1.000
_cell.angle_alpha   90.00
_cell.angle_beta   90.00
_cell.angle_gamma   90.00
#
_symmetry.space_group_name_H-M   'P 1'
#
loop_
_entity.id
_entity.type
_entity.pdbx_description
1 polymer ?
#
loop_
_entity_poly.entity_id
_entity_poly.type
_entity_poly.pdbx_seq_one_letter_code
_entity_poly.pdbx_strand_id
1 'polypeptide(L)'
;FLVNTSDPSQLIIDAGQKHFGPIACSTCGMVYSAGEMEDEKLHSRFHQGFMGVLKFPGWKKQREVGIYYDGKIIMVSFSDPKFMLKKMEEIGQMVDRRVAVDGIRPPRMYFVFVSNDKKVLGFLVAQQIKEAYRVIPSESREITHNYLCESTPVPATCGVSRIWTAPFYRRKRVATRLLDRLRTNFSYGCLVELNELAFSDPTMMGRSFAAAYTRNDRFLVFR
;
A
#
# COMPACT_ATOMS: atom_id res chain seq x y z
N PHE A 1 31.25 34.08 -5.38
CA PHE A 1 32.09 32.88 -5.57
C PHE A 1 32.88 32.66 -4.30
N LEU A 2 32.42 31.77 -3.42
CA LEU A 2 33.20 31.33 -2.27
C LEU A 2 33.52 29.87 -2.51
N VAL A 3 34.73 29.63 -2.99
CA VAL A 3 35.32 28.29 -3.08
C VAL A 3 35.83 27.99 -1.68
N ASN A 4 35.28 26.97 -1.03
CA ASN A 4 35.84 26.43 0.20
C ASN A 4 37.01 25.53 -0.20
N THR A 5 38.25 26.03 -0.03
CA THR A 5 39.48 25.41 -0.54
C THR A 5 40.12 24.41 0.42
N SER A 6 39.34 23.64 1.18
CA SER A 6 39.89 22.82 2.29
C SER A 6 39.47 21.35 2.32
N ASP A 7 38.91 20.81 1.24
CA ASP A 7 38.69 19.36 1.14
C ASP A 7 39.28 18.76 -0.16
N PRO A 8 40.42 18.04 -0.08
CA PRO A 8 41.04 17.39 -1.24
C PRO A 8 40.28 16.16 -1.76
N SER A 9 39.13 15.81 -1.17
CA SER A 9 38.23 14.74 -1.64
C SER A 9 36.99 15.24 -2.39
N GLN A 10 36.88 16.55 -2.63
CA GLN A 10 35.74 17.13 -3.33
C GLN A 10 35.82 16.86 -4.86
N LEU A 11 35.27 15.71 -5.27
CA LEU A 11 35.12 15.28 -6.67
C LEU A 11 33.90 15.89 -7.39
N ILE A 12 33.16 16.77 -6.73
CA ILE A 12 31.89 17.29 -7.26
C ILE A 12 32.07 18.73 -7.69
N ILE A 13 32.23 18.91 -9.00
CA ILE A 13 32.18 20.22 -9.66
C ILE A 13 30.70 20.50 -9.97
N ASP A 14 30.11 21.43 -9.23
CA ASP A 14 28.76 21.93 -9.47
C ASP A 14 28.77 22.93 -10.64
N ALA A 15 28.61 22.40 -11.85
CA ALA A 15 28.56 23.15 -13.11
C ALA A 15 27.14 23.19 -13.69
N GLY A 16 26.18 23.75 -12.94
CA GLY A 16 24.90 24.19 -13.51
C GLY A 16 23.96 23.08 -13.98
N GLN A 17 23.97 21.92 -13.31
CA GLN A 17 22.97 20.88 -13.56
C GLN A 17 21.60 21.33 -13.01
N LYS A 18 20.55 21.24 -13.84
CA LYS A 18 19.21 21.73 -13.47
C LYS A 18 18.46 20.85 -12.47
N HIS A 19 18.97 19.67 -12.13
CA HIS A 19 18.29 18.68 -11.28
C HIS A 19 19.29 18.04 -10.31
N PHE A 20 19.56 18.70 -9.19
CA PHE A 20 20.36 18.13 -8.10
C PHE A 20 19.48 17.37 -7.11
N GLY A 21 19.88 16.13 -6.80
CA GLY A 21 19.35 15.35 -5.70
C GLY A 21 18.35 14.26 -6.08
N PRO A 22 17.89 13.48 -5.08
CA PRO A 22 17.00 12.34 -5.29
C PRO A 22 15.62 12.77 -5.79
N ILE A 23 15.18 12.23 -6.92
CA ILE A 23 13.86 12.45 -7.52
C ILE A 23 12.99 11.19 -7.42
N ALA A 24 11.67 11.36 -7.30
CA ALA A 24 10.72 10.25 -7.29
C ALA A 24 10.12 10.03 -8.68
N CYS A 25 10.17 8.79 -9.20
CA CYS A 25 9.50 8.44 -10.44
C CYS A 25 7.97 8.61 -10.30
N SER A 26 7.34 9.34 -11.21
CA SER A 26 5.88 9.56 -11.19
C SER A 26 5.06 8.28 -11.41
N THR A 27 5.64 7.27 -12.08
CA THR A 27 5.00 6.00 -12.39
C THR A 27 5.30 4.93 -11.34
N CYS A 28 6.57 4.58 -11.10
CA CYS A 28 6.88 3.51 -10.15
C CYS A 28 6.99 3.98 -8.69
N GLY A 29 7.12 5.29 -8.46
CA GLY A 29 7.25 5.88 -7.13
C GLY A 29 8.62 5.69 -6.46
N MET A 30 9.58 5.03 -7.13
CA MET A 30 10.94 4.85 -6.62
C MET A 30 11.68 6.19 -6.62
N VAL A 31 12.38 6.47 -5.53
CA VAL A 31 13.28 7.62 -5.40
C VAL A 31 14.67 7.19 -5.88
N TYR A 32 15.28 7.96 -6.78
CA TYR A 32 16.61 7.69 -7.36
C TYR A 32 17.33 9.00 -7.70
N SER A 33 18.65 8.97 -7.78
CA SER A 33 19.46 10.12 -8.21
C SER A 33 19.50 10.22 -9.74
N ALA A 34 18.90 11.25 -10.31
CA ALA A 34 18.99 11.49 -11.75
C ALA A 34 20.41 11.95 -12.13
N GLY A 35 20.97 11.39 -13.19
CA GLY A 35 22.36 11.64 -13.61
C GLY A 35 23.39 10.67 -13.03
N GLU A 36 23.02 9.83 -12.06
CA GLU A 36 23.87 8.75 -11.57
C GLU A 36 23.54 7.43 -12.29
N MET A 37 24.47 6.96 -13.11
CA MET A 37 24.22 5.84 -14.03
C MET A 37 23.79 4.54 -13.33
N GLU A 38 24.34 4.24 -12.15
CA GLU A 38 23.98 3.03 -11.40
C GLU A 38 22.56 3.12 -10.82
N ASP A 39 22.19 4.28 -10.28
CA ASP A 39 20.85 4.56 -9.77
C ASP A 39 19.80 4.55 -10.89
N GLU A 40 20.12 5.11 -12.06
CA GLU A 40 19.24 5.07 -13.24
C GLU A 40 19.03 3.66 -13.79
N LYS A 41 20.08 2.83 -13.82
CA LYS A 41 19.97 1.40 -14.17
C LYS A 41 19.10 0.66 -13.18
N LEU A 42 19.29 0.89 -11.88
CA LEU A 42 18.49 0.27 -10.82
C LEU A 42 17.02 0.67 -10.93
N HIS A 43 16.75 1.96 -11.10
CA HIS A 43 15.41 2.48 -11.35
C HIS A 43 14.78 1.83 -12.59
N SER A 44 15.51 1.74 -13.70
CA SER A 44 15.00 1.15 -14.95
C SER A 44 14.60 -0.32 -14.78
N ARG A 45 15.45 -1.13 -14.13
CA ARG A 45 15.16 -2.53 -13.82
C ARG A 45 13.95 -2.67 -12.91
N PHE A 46 13.88 -1.87 -11.83
CA PHE A 46 12.74 -1.86 -10.93
C PHE A 46 11.46 -1.44 -11.64
N HIS A 47 11.52 -0.39 -12.47
CA HIS A 47 10.40 0.14 -13.22
C HIS A 47 9.82 -0.90 -14.19
N GLN A 48 10.68 -1.60 -14.93
CA GLN A 48 10.25 -2.66 -15.84
C GLN A 48 9.57 -3.81 -15.09
N GLY A 49 10.16 -4.26 -13.97
CA GLY A 49 9.57 -5.28 -13.12
C GLY A 49 8.23 -4.85 -12.52
N PHE A 50 8.17 -3.63 -11.99
CA PHE A 50 6.96 -3.02 -11.42
C PHE A 50 5.82 -2.98 -12.45
N MET A 51 6.08 -2.45 -13.65
CA MET A 51 5.10 -2.38 -14.73
C MET A 51 4.66 -3.77 -15.22
N GLY A 52 5.56 -4.76 -15.20
CA GLY A 52 5.25 -6.15 -15.50
C GLY A 52 4.26 -6.76 -14.49
N VAL A 53 4.51 -6.59 -13.19
CA VAL A 53 3.66 -7.12 -12.11
C VAL A 53 2.26 -6.50 -12.17
N LEU A 54 2.15 -5.20 -12.48
CA LEU A 54 0.86 -4.51 -12.58
C LEU A 54 0.02 -4.94 -13.79
N LYS A 55 0.60 -5.60 -14.79
CA LYS A 55 -0.17 -6.10 -15.94
C LYS A 55 -1.08 -7.24 -15.50
N PHE A 56 -2.38 -7.09 -15.76
CA PHE A 56 -3.40 -8.07 -15.42
C PHE A 56 -4.21 -8.47 -16.66
N PRO A 57 -3.84 -9.54 -17.38
CA PRO A 57 -4.50 -9.90 -18.63
C PRO A 57 -6.00 -10.26 -18.49
N GLY A 58 -6.45 -10.55 -17.27
CA GLY A 58 -7.80 -11.00 -16.94
C GLY A 58 -7.86 -12.49 -16.67
N TRP A 59 -8.85 -12.93 -15.88
CA TRP A 59 -9.16 -14.34 -15.68
C TRP A 59 -10.55 -14.68 -16.23
N LYS A 60 -10.73 -15.92 -16.71
CA LYS A 60 -12.01 -16.38 -17.29
C LYS A 60 -13.15 -16.42 -16.27
N LYS A 61 -12.85 -16.89 -15.06
CA LYS A 61 -13.78 -16.88 -13.91
C LYS A 61 -13.13 -16.06 -12.82
N GLN A 62 -13.64 -14.87 -12.56
CA GLN A 62 -13.17 -13.98 -11.50
C GLN A 62 -14.35 -13.41 -10.73
N ARG A 63 -14.17 -13.21 -9.43
CA ARG A 63 -15.22 -12.70 -8.55
C ARG A 63 -15.14 -11.18 -8.49
N GLU A 64 -15.99 -10.52 -9.26
CA GLU A 64 -16.08 -9.07 -9.31
C GLU A 64 -17.02 -8.58 -8.20
N VAL A 65 -16.50 -7.80 -7.26
CA VAL A 65 -17.26 -7.28 -6.10
C VAL A 65 -17.60 -5.81 -6.24
N GLY A 66 -17.09 -5.13 -7.27
CA GLY A 66 -17.47 -3.76 -7.59
C GLY A 66 -17.05 -3.37 -9.00
N ILE A 67 -17.97 -2.77 -9.75
CA ILE A 67 -17.73 -2.26 -11.10
C ILE A 67 -17.83 -0.73 -11.03
N TYR A 68 -16.87 -0.04 -11.64
CA TYR A 68 -16.75 1.41 -11.68
C TYR A 68 -16.46 1.85 -13.13
N TYR A 69 -16.60 3.14 -13.40
CA TYR A 69 -16.36 3.70 -14.74
C TYR A 69 -14.88 3.56 -15.18
N ASP A 70 -13.95 3.57 -14.24
CA ASP A 70 -12.49 3.53 -14.45
C ASP A 70 -11.87 2.15 -14.17
N GLY A 71 -12.68 1.15 -13.84
CA GLY A 71 -12.20 -0.20 -13.56
C GLY A 71 -13.13 -1.01 -12.68
N LYS A 72 -12.59 -2.07 -12.08
CA LYS A 72 -13.34 -3.00 -11.25
C LYS A 72 -12.50 -3.55 -10.11
N ILE A 73 -13.18 -4.02 -9.07
CA ILE A 73 -12.57 -4.67 -7.91
C ILE A 73 -12.86 -6.15 -7.96
N ILE A 74 -11.79 -6.94 -7.92
CA ILE A 74 -11.83 -8.40 -7.88
C ILE A 74 -11.48 -8.84 -6.47
N MET A 75 -12.26 -9.77 -5.93
CA MET A 75 -11.97 -10.43 -4.65
C MET A 75 -11.38 -11.82 -4.93
N VAL A 76 -10.34 -12.18 -4.17
CA VAL A 76 -9.73 -13.52 -4.19
C VAL A 76 -9.65 -14.04 -2.76
N SER A 77 -10.20 -15.22 -2.54
CA SER A 77 -10.15 -15.97 -1.27
C SER A 77 -9.05 -17.03 -1.33
N PHE A 78 -8.61 -17.51 -0.17
CA PHE A 78 -7.66 -18.64 -0.06
C PHE A 78 -8.16 -19.93 -0.73
N SER A 79 -9.47 -20.06 -0.95
CA SER A 79 -10.10 -21.23 -1.61
C SER A 79 -10.08 -21.15 -3.15
N ASP A 80 -9.69 -20.01 -3.72
CA ASP A 80 -9.63 -19.83 -5.17
C ASP A 80 -8.39 -20.53 -5.77
N PRO A 81 -8.35 -20.73 -7.11
CA PRO A 81 -7.26 -21.46 -7.76
C PRO A 81 -5.85 -20.90 -7.47
N LYS A 82 -4.86 -21.79 -7.34
CA LYS A 82 -3.46 -21.45 -7.00
C LYS A 82 -2.84 -20.37 -7.89
N PHE A 83 -3.19 -20.31 -9.17
CA PHE A 83 -2.65 -19.28 -10.08
C PHE A 83 -3.09 -17.85 -9.67
N MET A 84 -4.28 -17.71 -9.07
CA MET A 84 -4.77 -16.42 -8.56
C MET A 84 -4.00 -16.02 -7.31
N LEU A 85 -3.83 -16.95 -6.37
CA LEU A 85 -3.06 -16.74 -5.14
C LEU A 85 -1.61 -16.37 -5.45
N LYS A 86 -0.97 -17.06 -6.40
CA LYS A 86 0.38 -16.75 -6.86
C LYS A 86 0.49 -15.32 -7.40
N LYS A 87 -0.53 -14.83 -8.13
CA LYS A 87 -0.56 -13.44 -8.60
C LYS A 87 -0.73 -12.45 -7.45
N MET A 88 -1.53 -12.77 -6.44
CA MET A 88 -1.69 -11.95 -5.24
C MET A 88 -0.39 -11.85 -4.43
N GLU A 89 0.34 -12.97 -4.32
CA GLU A 89 1.65 -13.01 -3.68
C GLU A 89 2.69 -12.20 -4.45
N GLU A 90 2.72 -12.29 -5.78
CA GLU A 90 3.60 -11.48 -6.64
C GLU A 90 3.35 -9.97 -6.43
N ILE A 91 2.08 -9.55 -6.43
CA ILE A 91 1.71 -8.15 -6.15
C ILE A 91 2.10 -7.79 -4.70
N GLY A 92 1.88 -8.69 -3.74
CA GLY A 92 2.22 -8.50 -2.33
C GLY A 92 3.72 -8.29 -2.11
N GLN A 93 4.57 -9.09 -2.75
CA GLN A 93 6.03 -8.97 -2.71
C GLN A 93 6.53 -7.67 -3.34
N MET A 94 5.84 -7.17 -4.36
CA MET A 94 6.13 -5.88 -4.98
C MET A 94 5.79 -4.71 -4.05
N VAL A 95 4.62 -4.77 -3.39
CA VAL A 95 4.15 -3.71 -2.48
C VAL A 95 4.99 -3.63 -1.22
N ASP A 96 5.39 -4.77 -0.67
CA ASP A 96 6.28 -4.85 0.48
C ASP A 96 7.18 -6.08 0.36
N ARG A 97 8.50 -5.88 0.35
CA ARG A 97 9.47 -6.98 0.32
C ARG A 97 9.52 -7.77 1.62
N ARG A 98 8.96 -7.23 2.71
CA ARG A 98 8.86 -7.90 4.02
C ARG A 98 7.71 -8.91 4.08
N VAL A 99 7.38 -9.56 2.96
CA VAL A 99 6.52 -10.75 3.04
C VAL A 99 7.32 -11.79 3.81
N ALA A 100 7.02 -11.94 5.10
CA ALA A 100 7.60 -13.00 5.92
C ALA A 100 7.41 -14.34 5.20
N VAL A 101 8.46 -15.15 5.17
CA VAL A 101 8.40 -16.53 4.72
C VAL A 101 8.03 -17.35 5.97
N ASP A 102 7.06 -18.25 5.80
CA ASP A 102 6.62 -19.29 6.76
C ASP A 102 5.72 -18.93 7.95
N GLY A 103 4.71 -19.79 8.15
CA GLY A 103 3.73 -19.79 9.26
C GLY A 103 2.30 -20.15 8.81
N ILE A 104 1.53 -20.80 9.70
CA ILE A 104 0.08 -21.02 9.55
C ILE A 104 -0.60 -19.65 9.57
N ARG A 105 -0.87 -19.09 8.39
CA ARG A 105 -1.50 -17.78 8.28
C ARG A 105 -3.02 -17.91 8.47
N PRO A 106 -3.66 -16.98 9.20
CA PRO A 106 -5.12 -16.90 9.20
C PRO A 106 -5.62 -16.71 7.76
N PRO A 107 -6.85 -17.14 7.43
CA PRO A 107 -7.40 -16.99 6.09
C PRO A 107 -7.36 -15.52 5.67
N ARG A 108 -6.69 -15.26 4.54
CA ARG A 108 -6.54 -13.93 3.96
C ARG A 108 -7.50 -13.77 2.79
N MET A 109 -8.10 -12.59 2.71
CA MET A 109 -8.84 -12.14 1.53
C MET A 109 -8.05 -11.05 0.83
N TYR A 110 -7.98 -11.15 -0.49
CA TYR A 110 -7.30 -10.18 -1.34
C TYR A 110 -8.34 -9.40 -2.14
N PHE A 111 -8.14 -8.10 -2.24
CA PHE A 111 -8.95 -7.22 -3.08
C PHE A 111 -8.01 -6.46 -4.01
N VAL A 112 -8.31 -6.51 -5.31
CA VAL A 112 -7.49 -5.88 -6.34
C VAL A 112 -8.35 -4.97 -7.19
N PHE A 113 -7.94 -3.72 -7.32
CA PHE A 113 -8.53 -2.80 -8.28
C PHE A 113 -7.80 -2.93 -9.63
N VAL A 114 -8.53 -3.28 -10.67
CA VAL A 114 -8.02 -3.40 -12.04
C VAL A 114 -8.68 -2.35 -12.92
N SER A 115 -7.89 -1.56 -13.64
CA SER A 115 -8.37 -0.58 -14.62
C SER A 115 -8.95 -1.24 -15.87
N ASN A 116 -9.68 -0.45 -16.67
CA ASN A 116 -10.13 -0.89 -18.00
C ASN A 116 -8.97 -1.26 -18.92
N ASP A 117 -7.81 -0.62 -18.75
CA ASP A 117 -6.56 -0.93 -19.46
C ASP A 117 -5.83 -2.17 -18.93
N LYS A 118 -6.49 -3.01 -18.12
CA LYS A 118 -5.93 -4.26 -17.61
C LYS A 118 -4.68 -4.06 -16.75
N LYS A 119 -4.65 -2.98 -15.96
CA LYS A 119 -3.57 -2.71 -14.99
C LYS A 119 -4.09 -2.74 -13.57
N VAL A 120 -3.32 -3.30 -12.65
CA VAL A 120 -3.59 -3.23 -11.22
C VAL A 120 -3.28 -1.82 -10.72
N LEU A 121 -4.29 -1.15 -10.18
CA LEU A 121 -4.17 0.21 -9.63
C LEU A 121 -4.21 0.23 -8.09
N GLY A 122 -4.71 -0.85 -7.48
CA GLY A 122 -4.79 -0.95 -6.03
C GLY A 122 -4.82 -2.38 -5.56
N PHE A 123 -4.29 -2.59 -4.35
CA PHE A 123 -4.13 -3.89 -3.73
C PHE A 123 -4.45 -3.77 -2.25
N LEU A 124 -5.23 -4.71 -1.73
CA LEU A 124 -5.58 -4.78 -0.32
C LEU A 124 -5.54 -6.22 0.15
N VAL A 125 -5.00 -6.44 1.35
CA VAL A 125 -5.00 -7.72 2.06
C VAL A 125 -5.76 -7.52 3.36
N ALA A 126 -6.80 -8.32 3.54
CA ALA A 126 -7.55 -8.39 4.79
C ALA A 126 -7.40 -9.77 5.44
N GLN A 127 -7.50 -9.79 6.76
CA GLN A 127 -7.50 -10.99 7.57
C GLN A 127 -8.52 -10.87 8.69
N GLN A 128 -8.99 -12.01 9.18
CA GLN A 128 -9.85 -12.03 10.35
C GLN A 128 -9.01 -11.80 11.61
N ILE A 129 -9.50 -10.92 12.47
CA ILE A 129 -8.91 -10.64 13.78
C ILE A 129 -9.97 -10.81 14.86
N LYS A 130 -9.54 -10.84 16.13
CA LYS A 130 -10.44 -10.89 17.29
C LYS A 130 -10.38 -9.61 18.11
N GLU A 131 -9.21 -8.98 18.13
CA GLU A 131 -8.92 -7.82 18.95
C GLU A 131 -8.06 -6.81 18.19
N ALA A 132 -8.20 -5.54 18.57
CA ALA A 132 -7.42 -4.41 18.08
C ALA A 132 -7.28 -3.36 19.19
N TYR A 133 -6.41 -2.38 18.97
CA TYR A 133 -6.08 -1.32 19.92
C TYR A 133 -6.42 0.03 19.31
N ARG A 134 -6.91 0.98 20.11
CA ARG A 134 -7.18 2.34 19.62
C ARG A 134 -5.90 3.14 19.55
N VAL A 135 -5.73 3.90 18.48
CA VAL A 135 -4.65 4.88 18.37
C VAL A 135 -4.95 6.07 19.28
N ILE A 136 -3.93 6.49 20.04
CA ILE A 136 -3.97 7.70 20.85
C ILE A 136 -3.45 8.85 19.97
N PRO A 137 -4.25 9.88 19.68
CA PRO A 137 -3.79 11.04 18.93
C PRO A 137 -2.75 11.79 19.78
N SER A 138 -1.54 11.96 19.25
CA SER A 138 -0.52 12.78 19.90
C SER A 138 -0.89 14.26 19.75
N GLU A 139 -1.03 14.98 20.86
CA GLU A 139 -1.29 16.43 20.86
C GLU A 139 -0.09 17.22 20.33
N SER A 140 1.11 16.64 20.41
CA SER A 140 2.34 17.19 19.85
C SER A 140 2.35 17.03 18.32
N ARG A 141 2.39 18.15 17.59
CA ARG A 141 2.58 18.21 16.12
C ARG A 141 3.96 17.73 15.65
N GLU A 142 4.75 17.13 16.53
CA GLU A 142 6.04 16.55 16.18
C GLU A 142 5.82 15.27 15.41
N ILE A 143 6.42 15.21 14.21
CA ILE A 143 6.35 14.09 13.28
C ILE A 143 7.19 12.95 13.85
N THR A 144 6.75 12.33 14.93
CA THR A 144 7.34 11.09 15.40
C THR A 144 6.79 9.96 14.53
N HIS A 145 7.70 9.12 14.03
CA HIS A 145 7.33 7.95 13.22
C HIS A 145 6.46 6.94 14.01
N ASN A 146 6.54 7.01 15.34
CA ASN A 146 5.87 6.11 16.28
C ASN A 146 4.56 6.73 16.77
N TYR A 147 3.47 5.97 16.70
CA TYR A 147 2.18 6.33 17.31
C TYR A 147 1.97 5.48 18.57
N LEU A 148 1.23 6.03 19.52
CA LEU A 148 0.84 5.33 20.74
C LEU A 148 -0.52 4.66 20.55
N CYS A 149 -0.72 3.52 21.21
CA CYS A 149 -2.00 2.84 21.25
C CYS A 149 -2.42 2.57 22.70
N GLU A 150 -3.73 2.56 22.94
CA GLU A 150 -4.28 2.13 24.22
C GLU A 150 -3.86 0.69 24.52
N SER A 151 -3.61 0.37 25.79
CA SER A 151 -3.28 -1.00 26.22
C SER A 151 -4.51 -1.91 26.31
N THR A 152 -5.72 -1.33 26.31
CA THR A 152 -6.99 -2.07 26.40
C THR A 152 -7.41 -2.59 25.03
N PRO A 153 -7.49 -3.92 24.81
CA PRO A 153 -7.98 -4.48 23.57
C PRO A 153 -9.48 -4.23 23.40
N VAL A 154 -9.89 -4.00 22.16
CA VAL A 154 -11.28 -3.82 21.73
C VAL A 154 -11.61 -4.91 20.72
N PRO A 155 -12.81 -5.52 20.77
CA PRO A 155 -13.21 -6.50 19.77
C PRO A 155 -13.20 -5.88 18.36
N ALA A 156 -12.59 -6.58 17.41
CA ALA A 156 -12.54 -6.20 16.01
C ALA A 156 -12.66 -7.45 15.14
N THR A 157 -13.28 -7.34 13.97
CA THR A 157 -13.57 -8.50 13.10
C THR A 157 -12.66 -8.56 11.89
N CYS A 158 -12.28 -7.39 11.34
CA CYS A 158 -11.55 -7.28 10.09
C CYS A 158 -10.27 -6.46 10.26
N GLY A 159 -9.13 -7.10 9.99
CA GLY A 159 -7.81 -6.46 9.96
C GLY A 159 -7.32 -6.23 8.55
N VAL A 160 -7.09 -4.97 8.17
CA VAL A 160 -6.40 -4.57 6.95
C VAL A 160 -4.90 -4.72 7.17
N SER A 161 -4.33 -5.83 6.71
CA SER A 161 -2.89 -6.12 6.82
C SER A 161 -2.07 -5.23 5.88
N ARG A 162 -2.56 -5.01 4.67
CA ARG A 162 -1.88 -4.19 3.66
C ARG A 162 -2.92 -3.43 2.85
N ILE A 163 -2.65 -2.16 2.55
CA ILE A 163 -3.39 -1.41 1.55
C ILE A 163 -2.42 -0.58 0.73
N TRP A 164 -2.59 -0.64 -0.59
CA TRP A 164 -1.71 0.04 -1.52
C TRP A 164 -2.49 0.56 -2.72
N THR A 165 -2.01 1.67 -3.27
CA THR A 165 -2.51 2.27 -4.51
C THR A 165 -1.31 2.73 -5.32
N ALA A 166 -1.34 2.42 -6.62
CA ALA A 166 -0.31 2.78 -7.58
C ALA A 166 -0.02 4.29 -7.50
N PRO A 167 1.26 4.71 -7.39
CA PRO A 167 1.63 6.11 -7.18
C PRO A 167 0.95 7.09 -8.16
N PHE A 168 0.97 6.79 -9.46
CA PHE A 168 0.34 7.57 -10.53
C PHE A 168 -1.21 7.58 -10.50
N TYR A 169 -1.83 6.81 -9.61
CA TYR A 169 -3.28 6.70 -9.49
C TYR A 169 -3.80 6.92 -8.06
N ARG A 170 -2.96 7.49 -7.18
CA ARG A 170 -3.36 7.91 -5.84
C ARG A 170 -4.36 9.06 -5.90
N ARG A 171 -5.06 9.28 -4.79
CA ARG A 171 -6.07 10.36 -4.61
C ARG A 171 -7.30 10.27 -5.54
N LYS A 172 -7.46 9.18 -6.31
CA LYS A 172 -8.65 8.87 -7.12
C LYS A 172 -9.60 7.88 -6.43
N ARG A 173 -9.70 7.96 -5.10
CA ARG A 173 -10.57 7.12 -4.25
C ARG A 173 -10.43 5.59 -4.43
N VAL A 174 -9.33 5.08 -5.00
CA VAL A 174 -9.11 3.63 -5.17
C VAL A 174 -9.07 2.92 -3.81
N ALA A 175 -8.25 3.40 -2.88
CA ALA A 175 -8.14 2.84 -1.54
C ALA A 175 -9.47 2.87 -0.77
N THR A 176 -10.23 3.96 -0.88
CA THR A 176 -11.58 4.08 -0.31
C THR A 176 -12.51 3.01 -0.88
N ARG A 177 -12.58 2.88 -2.21
CA ARG A 177 -13.41 1.88 -2.89
C ARG A 177 -13.02 0.44 -2.54
N LEU A 178 -11.72 0.17 -2.33
CA LEU A 178 -11.24 -1.13 -1.86
C LEU A 178 -11.76 -1.43 -0.45
N LEU A 179 -11.69 -0.47 0.48
CA LEU A 179 -12.25 -0.65 1.83
C LEU A 179 -13.76 -0.79 1.83
N ASP A 180 -14.47 -0.03 1.00
CA ASP A 180 -15.93 -0.13 0.91
C ASP A 180 -16.34 -1.54 0.47
N ARG A 181 -15.67 -2.11 -0.55
CA ARG A 181 -15.92 -3.48 -0.99
C ARG A 181 -15.44 -4.53 -0.01
N LEU A 182 -14.34 -4.28 0.69
CA LEU A 182 -13.93 -5.14 1.80
C LEU A 182 -15.05 -5.23 2.84
N ARG A 183 -15.54 -4.10 3.33
CA ARG A 183 -16.54 -4.07 4.40
C ARG A 183 -17.85 -4.77 4.03
N THR A 184 -18.25 -4.73 2.76
CA THR A 184 -19.49 -5.39 2.29
C THR A 184 -19.32 -6.87 1.94
N ASN A 185 -18.09 -7.33 1.70
CA ASN A 185 -17.84 -8.69 1.18
C ASN A 185 -16.97 -9.55 2.09
N PHE A 186 -16.43 -9.00 3.18
CA PHE A 186 -15.58 -9.73 4.12
C PHE A 186 -16.34 -10.77 4.93
N SER A 187 -17.52 -10.41 5.43
CA SER A 187 -18.45 -11.35 6.09
C SER A 187 -19.71 -11.47 5.26
N TYR A 188 -20.15 -12.70 5.00
CA TYR A 188 -21.32 -12.94 4.16
C TYR A 188 -22.58 -12.36 4.82
N GLY A 189 -23.21 -11.39 4.16
CA GLY A 189 -24.46 -10.78 4.62
C GLY A 189 -24.31 -9.75 5.75
N CYS A 190 -23.09 -9.45 6.21
CA CYS A 190 -22.85 -8.48 7.28
C CYS A 190 -21.87 -7.39 6.82
N LEU A 191 -22.26 -6.13 7.02
CA LEU A 191 -21.37 -4.99 6.83
C LEU A 191 -20.40 -4.92 8.02
N VAL A 192 -19.09 -4.90 7.74
CA VAL A 192 -18.08 -4.61 8.77
C VAL A 192 -18.18 -3.13 9.13
N GLU A 193 -18.43 -2.82 10.39
CA GLU A 193 -18.50 -1.44 10.85
C GLU A 193 -17.11 -0.79 10.94
N LEU A 194 -17.06 0.55 10.89
CA LEU A 194 -15.78 1.27 11.01
C LEU A 194 -15.08 1.01 12.35
N ASN A 195 -15.86 0.71 13.39
CA ASN A 195 -15.38 0.37 14.73
C ASN A 195 -14.91 -1.09 14.86
N GLU A 196 -15.09 -1.92 13.82
CA GLU A 196 -14.62 -3.30 13.78
C GLU A 196 -13.47 -3.50 12.78
N LEU A 197 -13.11 -2.42 12.08
CA LEU A 197 -12.06 -2.36 11.07
C LEU A 197 -10.77 -1.84 11.68
N ALA A 198 -9.71 -2.65 11.66
CA ALA A 198 -8.40 -2.28 12.16
C ALA A 198 -7.32 -2.29 11.06
N PHE A 199 -6.26 -1.54 11.23
CA PHE A 199 -5.13 -1.44 10.29
C PHE A 199 -3.83 -1.96 10.91
N SER A 200 -3.06 -2.74 10.15
CA SER A 200 -1.74 -3.23 10.60
C SER A 200 -0.67 -2.18 10.34
N ASP A 201 0.08 -1.82 11.40
CA ASP A 201 1.25 -0.92 11.38
C ASP A 201 1.22 0.17 10.29
N PRO A 202 0.24 1.09 10.31
CA PRO A 202 0.04 2.06 9.25
C PRO A 202 1.25 3.01 9.10
N THR A 203 1.72 3.11 7.86
CA THR A 203 2.65 4.19 7.42
C THR A 203 2.03 5.57 7.67
N MET A 204 2.82 6.64 7.64
CA MET A 204 2.29 8.01 7.77
C MET A 204 1.13 8.30 6.79
N MET A 205 1.28 7.92 5.52
CA MET A 205 0.20 8.04 4.53
C MET A 205 -0.99 7.16 4.88
N GLY A 206 -0.73 5.96 5.38
CA GLY A 206 -1.75 5.02 5.86
C GLY A 206 -2.56 5.59 7.03
N ARG A 207 -1.91 6.27 7.98
CA ARG A 207 -2.57 6.92 9.13
C ARG A 207 -3.48 8.05 8.68
N SER A 208 -2.99 8.97 7.85
CA SER A 208 -3.81 10.06 7.31
C SER A 208 -4.99 9.53 6.49
N PHE A 209 -4.79 8.43 5.76
CA PHE A 209 -5.87 7.77 5.03
C PHE A 209 -6.87 7.09 5.95
N ALA A 210 -6.41 6.34 6.95
CA ALA A 210 -7.26 5.64 7.92
C ALA A 210 -8.13 6.63 8.68
N ALA A 211 -7.54 7.67 9.27
CA ALA A 211 -8.27 8.72 9.97
C ALA A 211 -9.30 9.43 9.08
N ALA A 212 -8.94 9.74 7.82
CA ALA A 212 -9.87 10.35 6.87
C ALA A 212 -11.00 9.40 6.44
N TYR A 213 -10.75 8.09 6.38
CA TYR A 213 -11.74 7.08 6.01
C TYR A 213 -12.71 6.79 7.16
N THR A 214 -12.20 6.59 8.38
CA THR A 214 -12.99 6.35 9.59
C THR A 214 -13.68 7.61 10.11
N ARG A 215 -13.26 8.79 9.63
CA ARG A 215 -13.65 10.12 10.16
C ARG A 215 -13.33 10.24 11.66
N ASN A 216 -12.28 9.57 12.10
CA ASN A 216 -11.88 9.50 13.50
C ASN A 216 -10.37 9.26 13.61
N ASP A 217 -9.68 10.13 14.35
CA ASP A 217 -8.25 10.00 14.61
C ASP A 217 -7.91 8.86 15.58
N ARG A 218 -8.91 8.33 16.30
CA ARG A 218 -8.82 7.16 17.19
C ARG A 218 -9.24 5.86 16.50
N PHE A 219 -8.75 5.64 15.28
CA PHE A 219 -9.01 4.40 14.54
C PHE A 219 -8.30 3.20 15.19
N LEU A 220 -8.70 1.98 14.81
CA LEU A 220 -8.15 0.75 15.35
C LEU A 220 -6.90 0.29 14.61
N VAL A 221 -5.94 -0.24 15.36
CA VAL A 221 -4.72 -0.85 14.87
C VAL A 221 -4.51 -2.23 15.48
N PHE A 222 -3.86 -3.12 14.75
CA PHE A 222 -3.50 -4.46 15.23
C PHE A 222 -2.10 -4.83 14.77
N ARG A 223 -1.50 -5.85 15.39
CA ARG A 223 -0.20 -6.41 15.02
C ARG A 223 -0.38 -7.79 14.41
#